data_AF-A0A3A0CSY4-F1
#
_entry.id   AF-A0A3A0CSY4-F1
#
_cell.length_a   1.000
_cell.length_b   1.000
_cell.length_c   1.000
_cell.angle_alpha   90.00
_cell.angle_beta   90.00
_cell.angle_gamma   90.00
#
_symmetry.space_group_name_H-M   'P 1'
#
loop_
_entity.id
_entity.type
_entity.pdbx_description
1 polymer ?
#
loop_
_entity_poly.entity_id
_entity_poly.type
_entity_poly.pdbx_seq_one_letter_code
_entity_poly.pdbx_strand_id
1 'polypeptide(L)'
;MSLADRRFLVAIVACLLCPVAAPAAIITVSVSPPTCTSPQPLDVQITRLNGSTALVPVLIDPVLHATPAAKAAAIAAALTAAGIPAEALPTPGQLKIDGGPNLRKIDFSTGATGESADVITTPNATQATTAFTGLFEPIGPNMQPAIFTAGIVSDVGELTAQVSAQELNFQTDGPIICQALFQRLAPRAPQYGAQINYAGDRLEVYFDPAYTVTQGGIIFGTTSPSPGCAADLELPPPPPIIFGFDDPTNTSPRTFTLEITPPAAPPLGATVQVLPMPGMTAEHKRNLAAEALQTAGMSVAPVADPAMCGVHAVLPGSQVRFIDMGTGEAKDQVLGLNVESGQAIFPGHFDPFAADGQPAIFTAGIVTDVGELTAQISAQELNFQTDGPIICQALFQRLAPRAPQYGAQINYAGDRLEIYFDPAYSVTMGGVIFGTTSLSPGATGAIIINPPPPPSLPGDMNCDGVVNALDIEGFILALTDRAVYESRFPDCSYLNGDLDGDGLVTHLDMQGLLDLLIP
;
A
#
# COMPACT_ATOMS: atom_id res chain seq x y z
N MET A 1 -35.91 -35.52 -14.00
CA MET A 1 -35.16 -36.44 -13.12
C MET A 1 -34.09 -37.06 -14.00
N SER A 2 -32.79 -36.77 -13.93
CA SER A 2 -31.89 -36.02 -13.02
C SER A 2 -30.72 -35.54 -13.93
N LEU A 3 -30.15 -34.32 -13.93
CA LEU A 3 -29.79 -33.35 -12.89
C LEU A 3 -28.77 -33.86 -11.85
N ALA A 4 -27.66 -34.43 -12.33
CA ALA A 4 -26.40 -34.51 -11.58
C ALA A 4 -25.27 -34.86 -12.56
N ASP A 5 -24.46 -33.86 -12.95
CA ASP A 5 -23.04 -33.95 -13.38
C ASP A 5 -22.60 -32.81 -14.31
N ARG A 6 -22.84 -31.56 -13.87
CA ARG A 6 -22.02 -30.42 -14.29
C ARG A 6 -21.40 -29.81 -13.05
N ARG A 7 -20.29 -30.40 -12.60
CA ARG A 7 -19.35 -29.71 -11.70
C ARG A 7 -18.61 -28.68 -12.56
N PHE A 8 -18.99 -27.42 -12.42
CA PHE A 8 -18.22 -26.28 -12.91
C PHE A 8 -16.85 -26.32 -12.25
N LEU A 9 -15.81 -26.58 -13.05
CA LEU A 9 -14.43 -26.38 -12.68
C LEU A 9 -14.21 -24.86 -12.69
N VAL A 10 -14.20 -24.24 -11.51
CA VAL A 10 -13.71 -22.87 -11.35
C VAL A 10 -12.19 -22.94 -11.55
N ALA A 11 -11.75 -22.75 -12.78
CA ALA A 11 -10.36 -22.44 -13.05
C ALA A 11 -10.13 -20.99 -12.60
N ILE A 12 -9.65 -20.82 -11.37
CA ILE A 12 -8.99 -19.59 -10.95
C ILE A 12 -7.72 -19.51 -11.79
N VAL A 13 -7.81 -18.82 -12.93
CA VAL A 13 -6.63 -18.27 -13.58
C VAL A 13 -6.17 -17.15 -12.66
N ALA A 14 -5.24 -17.45 -11.77
CA ALA A 14 -4.41 -16.45 -11.13
C ALA A 14 -3.54 -15.83 -12.24
N CYS A 15 -4.13 -14.92 -13.01
CA CYS A 15 -3.36 -13.94 -13.74
C CYS A 15 -2.72 -13.07 -12.66
N LEU A 16 -1.39 -12.95 -12.67
CA LEU A 16 -0.68 -11.97 -11.86
C LEU A 16 -1.23 -10.58 -12.23
N LEU A 17 -2.24 -10.12 -11.50
CA LEU A 17 -2.60 -8.73 -11.47
C LEU A 17 -1.60 -8.06 -10.53
N CYS A 18 -0.74 -7.27 -11.16
CA CYS A 18 0.25 -6.41 -10.55
C CYS A 18 -0.41 -5.55 -9.46
N PRO A 19 -0.04 -5.65 -8.17
CA PRO A 19 -0.38 -4.61 -7.23
C PRO A 19 0.53 -3.41 -7.53
N VAL A 20 -0.06 -2.36 -8.09
CA VAL A 20 0.55 -1.02 -8.13
C VAL A 20 0.92 -0.62 -6.69
N ALA A 21 2.10 -0.03 -6.51
CA ALA A 21 2.58 0.44 -5.22
C ALA A 21 1.47 1.13 -4.43
N ALA A 22 1.19 0.66 -3.21
CA ALA A 22 0.20 1.29 -2.35
C ALA A 22 0.68 2.71 -2.01
N PRO A 23 0.00 3.77 -2.48
CA PRO A 23 0.39 5.14 -2.19
C PRO A 23 0.23 5.42 -0.69
N ALA A 24 0.76 6.56 -0.23
CA ALA A 24 0.36 7.09 1.06
C ALA A 24 -1.19 7.09 1.12
N ALA A 25 -1.74 6.54 2.20
CA ALA A 25 -3.16 6.30 2.37
C ALA A 25 -3.93 7.62 2.58
N ILE A 26 -3.98 8.43 1.53
CA ILE A 26 -4.67 9.71 1.50
C ILE A 26 -6.11 9.45 1.11
N ILE A 27 -7.01 9.73 2.05
CA ILE A 27 -8.44 9.62 1.83
C ILE A 27 -8.98 11.02 1.58
N THR A 28 -9.72 11.18 0.49
CA THR A 28 -10.49 12.39 0.23
C THR A 28 -11.95 12.11 0.59
N VAL A 29 -12.52 12.97 1.43
CA VAL A 29 -13.94 12.92 1.77
C VAL A 29 -14.61 14.17 1.23
N SER A 30 -15.61 14.01 0.36
CA SER A 30 -16.47 15.10 -0.08
C SER A 30 -17.80 15.02 0.66
N VAL A 31 -18.14 16.07 1.40
CA VAL A 31 -19.34 16.12 2.24
C VAL A 31 -20.41 17.04 1.66
N SER A 32 -21.66 16.64 1.77
CA SER A 32 -22.83 17.45 1.44
C SER A 32 -23.37 18.23 2.65
N PRO A 33 -24.17 19.29 2.44
CA PRO A 33 -24.76 20.04 3.53
C PRO A 33 -25.65 19.14 4.41
N PRO A 34 -25.61 19.29 5.74
CA PRO A 34 -26.51 18.56 6.61
C PRO A 34 -27.96 19.05 6.41
N THR A 35 -28.92 18.13 6.51
CA THR A 35 -30.35 18.48 6.46
C THR A 35 -31.06 18.31 7.81
N CYS A 36 -30.33 17.89 8.84
CA CYS A 36 -30.83 17.81 10.21
C CYS A 36 -31.27 19.19 10.73
N THR A 37 -32.18 19.17 11.71
CA THR A 37 -32.76 20.39 12.32
C THR A 37 -32.24 20.65 13.72
N SER A 38 -31.36 19.78 14.24
CA SER A 38 -30.69 19.91 15.52
C SER A 38 -29.27 19.35 15.41
N PRO A 39 -28.34 19.70 16.31
CA PRO A 39 -26.99 19.14 16.30
C PRO A 39 -27.02 17.61 16.40
N GLN A 40 -26.34 16.94 15.47
CA GLN A 40 -26.28 15.48 15.41
C GLN A 40 -24.82 14.99 15.44
N PRO A 41 -24.53 13.86 16.10
CA PRO A 41 -23.23 13.24 16.03
C PRO A 41 -23.04 12.56 14.67
N LEU A 42 -21.83 12.69 14.14
CA LEU A 42 -21.28 11.99 12.99
C LEU A 42 -20.01 11.30 13.49
N ASP A 43 -19.82 10.03 13.16
CA ASP A 43 -18.69 9.25 13.65
C ASP A 43 -17.74 8.91 12.51
N VAL A 44 -16.46 9.23 12.68
CA VAL A 44 -15.37 8.79 11.80
C VAL A 44 -14.52 7.79 12.55
N GLN A 45 -14.49 6.54 12.10
CA GLN A 45 -13.65 5.50 12.65
C GLN A 45 -12.49 5.21 11.70
N ILE A 46 -11.28 5.19 12.26
CA ILE A 46 -10.07 4.80 11.54
C ILE A 46 -9.58 3.48 12.09
N THR A 47 -9.47 2.47 11.23
CA THR A 47 -8.88 1.18 11.56
C THR A 47 -7.49 1.09 10.95
N ARG A 48 -6.51 0.76 11.78
CA ARG A 48 -5.12 0.57 11.37
C ARG A 48 -4.81 -0.88 11.04
N LEU A 49 -3.70 -1.14 10.34
CA LEU A 49 -3.24 -2.47 9.96
C LEU A 49 -3.01 -3.43 11.14
N ASN A 50 -2.69 -2.90 12.32
CA ASN A 50 -2.56 -3.69 13.55
C ASN A 50 -3.91 -4.02 14.22
N GLY A 51 -5.04 -3.67 13.58
CA GLY A 51 -6.39 -3.85 14.10
C GLY A 51 -6.83 -2.80 15.13
N SER A 52 -5.97 -1.86 15.53
CA SER A 52 -6.37 -0.77 16.42
C SER A 52 -7.35 0.17 15.72
N THR A 53 -8.36 0.61 16.45
CA THR A 53 -9.40 1.53 15.96
C THR A 53 -9.37 2.84 16.74
N ALA A 54 -9.56 3.94 16.04
CA ALA A 54 -9.76 5.26 16.63
C ALA A 54 -11.13 5.79 16.16
N LEU A 55 -12.06 5.94 17.10
CA LEU A 55 -13.39 6.51 16.85
C LEU A 55 -13.35 8.00 17.21
N VAL A 56 -13.66 8.85 16.25
CA VAL A 56 -13.70 10.30 16.40
C VAL A 56 -15.13 10.80 16.19
N PRO A 57 -15.86 11.11 17.28
CA PRO A 57 -17.17 11.71 17.17
C PRO A 57 -17.05 13.19 16.80
N VAL A 58 -17.86 13.63 15.84
CA VAL A 58 -17.93 15.00 15.34
C VAL A 58 -19.36 15.50 15.52
N LEU A 59 -19.53 16.61 16.23
CA LEU A 59 -20.85 17.21 16.41
C LEU A 59 -21.17 18.16 15.26
N ILE A 60 -22.13 17.80 14.41
CA ILE A 60 -22.57 18.61 13.28
C ILE A 60 -23.79 19.42 13.68
N ASP A 61 -23.58 20.71 13.96
CA ASP A 61 -24.64 21.72 14.11
C ASP A 61 -25.13 22.22 12.73
N PRO A 62 -26.44 22.17 12.43
CA PRO A 62 -26.99 22.54 11.12
C PRO A 62 -26.95 24.03 10.81
N VAL A 63 -26.75 24.89 11.81
CA VAL A 63 -26.62 26.35 11.62
C VAL A 63 -25.15 26.72 11.42
N LEU A 64 -24.25 26.19 12.26
CA LEU A 64 -22.81 26.47 12.16
C LEU A 64 -22.16 25.78 10.97
N HIS A 65 -22.65 24.60 10.58
CA HIS A 65 -22.12 23.79 9.49
C HIS A 65 -23.08 23.71 8.30
N ALA A 66 -23.87 24.77 8.07
CA ALA A 66 -24.86 24.84 7.00
C ALA A 66 -24.25 24.71 5.58
N THR A 67 -22.95 24.95 5.42
CA THR A 67 -22.25 24.82 4.14
C THR A 67 -21.35 23.57 4.15
N PRO A 68 -21.13 22.93 2.98
CA PRO A 68 -20.19 21.82 2.84
C PRO A 68 -18.80 22.14 3.40
N ALA A 69 -18.28 23.34 3.10
CA ALA A 69 -16.98 23.79 3.56
C ALA A 69 -16.90 23.90 5.09
N ALA A 70 -17.93 24.42 5.75
CA ALA A 70 -17.96 24.51 7.21
C ALA A 70 -18.04 23.13 7.87
N LYS A 71 -18.80 22.20 7.27
CA LYS A 71 -18.86 20.80 7.72
C LYS A 71 -17.52 20.09 7.55
N ALA A 72 -16.87 20.21 6.39
CA ALA A 72 -15.57 19.61 6.14
C ALA A 72 -14.49 20.13 7.12
N ALA A 73 -14.49 21.43 7.39
CA ALA A 73 -13.58 22.05 8.36
C ALA A 73 -13.83 21.53 9.79
N ALA A 74 -15.09 21.32 10.19
CA ALA A 74 -15.42 20.76 11.51
C ALA A 74 -14.91 19.32 11.67
N ILE A 75 -15.04 18.49 10.63
CA ILE A 75 -14.52 17.12 10.61
C ILE A 75 -12.99 17.12 10.67
N ALA A 76 -12.32 17.91 9.83
CA ALA A 76 -10.85 18.01 9.82
C ALA A 76 -10.29 18.49 11.17
N ALA A 77 -10.95 19.47 11.81
CA ALA A 77 -10.56 19.96 13.13
C ALA A 77 -10.72 18.89 14.22
N ALA A 78 -11.81 18.11 14.19
CA ALA A 78 -12.05 17.04 15.15
C ALA A 78 -11.03 15.89 15.00
N LEU A 79 -10.71 15.51 13.77
CA LEU A 79 -9.67 14.51 13.47
C LEU A 79 -8.29 14.98 13.93
N THR A 80 -7.92 16.23 13.62
CA THR A 80 -6.65 16.83 14.05
C THR A 80 -6.54 16.89 15.57
N ALA A 81 -7.62 17.25 16.26
CA ALA A 81 -7.67 17.25 17.72
C ALA A 81 -7.53 15.83 18.32
N ALA A 82 -7.93 14.79 17.58
CA ALA A 82 -7.74 13.39 17.92
C ALA A 82 -6.35 12.84 17.52
N GLY A 83 -5.46 13.68 16.99
CA GLY A 83 -4.11 13.30 16.56
C GLY A 83 -4.05 12.59 15.21
N ILE A 84 -5.11 12.69 14.40
CA ILE A 84 -5.15 12.21 13.01
C ILE A 84 -4.96 13.42 12.09
N PRO A 85 -3.87 13.49 11.30
CA PRO A 85 -3.67 14.59 10.37
C PRO A 85 -4.82 14.67 9.36
N ALA A 86 -5.56 15.78 9.37
CA ALA A 86 -6.63 16.03 8.43
C ALA A 86 -6.73 17.53 8.13
N GLU A 87 -7.00 17.88 6.88
CA GLU A 87 -7.11 19.27 6.45
C GLU A 87 -8.29 19.44 5.49
N ALA A 88 -8.99 20.58 5.61
CA ALA A 88 -9.99 20.95 4.62
C ALA A 88 -9.29 21.41 3.34
N LEU A 89 -9.75 20.92 2.19
CA LEU A 89 -9.17 21.28 0.89
C LEU A 89 -9.73 22.62 0.39
N PRO A 90 -9.04 23.31 -0.55
CA PRO A 90 -9.54 24.54 -1.16
C PRO A 90 -10.89 24.37 -1.86
N THR A 91 -11.15 23.16 -2.39
CA THR A 91 -12.43 22.78 -2.97
C THR A 91 -13.51 22.72 -1.89
N PRO A 92 -14.60 23.52 -1.98
CA PRO A 92 -15.63 23.57 -0.95
C PRO A 92 -16.24 22.20 -0.66
N GLY A 93 -16.23 21.78 0.61
CA GLY A 93 -16.83 20.52 1.05
C GLY A 93 -15.91 19.31 0.95
N GLN A 94 -14.66 19.48 0.54
CA GLN A 94 -13.68 18.40 0.55
C GLN A 94 -12.74 18.51 1.75
N LEU A 95 -12.38 17.38 2.33
CA LEU A 95 -11.27 17.25 3.26
C LEU A 95 -10.37 16.09 2.86
N LYS A 96 -9.10 16.26 3.20
CA LYS A 96 -8.06 15.25 3.09
C LYS A 96 -7.80 14.68 4.48
N ILE A 97 -7.81 13.37 4.60
CA ILE A 97 -7.44 12.64 5.80
C ILE A 97 -6.19 11.84 5.47
N ASP A 98 -5.11 12.13 6.18
CA ASP A 98 -3.91 11.32 6.15
C ASP A 98 -3.92 10.39 7.36
N GLY A 99 -4.40 9.17 7.15
CA GLY A 99 -4.41 8.14 8.20
C GLY A 99 -3.02 7.58 8.50
N GLY A 100 -1.98 8.09 7.83
CA GLY A 100 -0.63 7.59 7.85
C GLY A 100 -0.50 6.23 7.15
N PRO A 101 0.71 5.67 7.14
CA PRO A 101 1.02 4.45 6.39
C PRO A 101 0.37 3.18 6.95
N ASN A 102 -0.33 3.28 8.09
CA ASN A 102 -1.01 2.16 8.72
C ASN A 102 -2.52 2.16 8.49
N LEU A 103 -3.06 3.11 7.73
CA LEU A 103 -4.48 3.18 7.49
C LEU A 103 -4.92 1.96 6.69
N ARG A 104 -5.83 1.16 7.27
CA ARG A 104 -6.38 -0.03 6.61
C ARG A 104 -7.79 0.24 6.10
N LYS A 105 -8.58 0.89 6.93
CA LYS A 105 -10.00 1.11 6.68
C LYS A 105 -10.45 2.40 7.34
N ILE A 106 -11.28 3.16 6.63
CA ILE A 106 -12.08 4.23 7.22
C ILE A 106 -13.53 3.78 7.24
N ASP A 107 -14.22 4.01 8.35
CA ASP A 107 -15.66 3.91 8.44
C ASP A 107 -16.21 5.30 8.75
N PHE A 108 -17.21 5.71 8.00
CA PHE A 108 -17.86 7.01 8.13
C PHE A 108 -19.34 6.79 8.34
N SER A 109 -19.83 7.09 9.54
CA SER A 109 -21.24 7.03 9.86
C SER A 109 -21.80 8.44 9.94
N THR A 110 -22.77 8.74 9.07
CA THR A 110 -23.40 10.06 9.01
C THR A 110 -24.27 10.35 10.23
N GLY A 111 -24.60 9.32 11.04
CA GLY A 111 -25.58 9.46 12.10
C GLY A 111 -26.91 9.96 11.52
N ALA A 112 -27.53 10.93 12.19
CA ALA A 112 -28.82 11.50 11.81
C ALA A 112 -28.72 12.87 11.09
N THR A 113 -27.59 13.17 10.46
CA THR A 113 -27.35 14.46 9.78
C THR A 113 -28.17 14.64 8.49
N GLY A 114 -28.66 13.55 7.88
CA GLY A 114 -29.60 13.58 6.75
C GLY A 114 -29.01 14.02 5.42
N GLU A 115 -27.76 13.68 5.14
CA GLU A 115 -27.00 14.12 3.95
C GLU A 115 -27.48 13.49 2.64
N SER A 116 -27.57 14.29 1.58
CA SER A 116 -28.05 13.80 0.27
C SER A 116 -27.06 12.86 -0.42
N ALA A 117 -25.76 13.15 -0.31
CA ALA A 117 -24.69 12.36 -0.90
C ALA A 117 -23.33 12.83 -0.35
N ASP A 118 -22.66 11.97 0.39
CA ASP A 118 -21.26 12.11 0.77
C ASP A 118 -20.44 11.07 -0.03
N VAL A 119 -19.16 11.38 -0.24
CA VAL A 119 -18.25 10.60 -1.09
C VAL A 119 -16.96 10.36 -0.32
N ILE A 120 -16.47 9.12 -0.31
CA ILE A 120 -15.14 8.79 0.21
C ILE A 120 -14.36 8.16 -0.93
N THR A 121 -13.20 8.70 -1.25
CA THR A 121 -12.28 8.19 -2.27
C THR A 121 -10.88 8.02 -1.72
N THR A 122 -10.18 7.03 -2.24
CA THR A 122 -8.75 6.80 -2.03
C THR A 122 -8.16 6.23 -3.31
N PRO A 123 -6.91 6.52 -3.65
CA PRO A 123 -6.20 5.75 -4.64
C PRO A 123 -6.13 4.27 -4.24
N ASN A 124 -6.14 3.40 -5.23
CA ASN A 124 -6.04 1.94 -5.16
C ASN A 124 -7.07 1.25 -4.25
N ALA A 125 -8.25 1.84 -4.04
CA ALA A 125 -9.30 1.24 -3.21
C ALA A 125 -9.56 -0.21 -3.61
N THR A 126 -9.55 -1.14 -2.65
CA THR A 126 -9.80 -2.57 -2.94
C THR A 126 -11.24 -2.98 -2.72
N GLN A 127 -11.84 -2.44 -1.66
CA GLN A 127 -13.20 -2.76 -1.26
C GLN A 127 -13.83 -1.54 -0.63
N ALA A 128 -15.14 -1.39 -0.81
CA ALA A 128 -15.94 -0.41 -0.10
C ALA A 128 -17.30 -1.00 0.27
N THR A 129 -17.92 -0.44 1.29
CA THR A 129 -19.27 -0.85 1.71
C THR A 129 -20.14 0.37 1.86
N THR A 130 -21.38 0.34 1.35
CA THR A 130 -22.44 1.25 1.77
C THR A 130 -23.44 0.47 2.60
N ALA A 131 -23.74 0.94 3.80
CA ALA A 131 -24.69 0.33 4.71
C ALA A 131 -25.87 1.25 5.02
N PHE A 132 -27.07 0.66 5.05
CA PHE A 132 -28.30 1.25 5.55
C PHE A 132 -28.83 0.35 6.65
N THR A 133 -28.45 0.60 7.89
CA THR A 133 -28.79 -0.28 9.02
C THR A 133 -30.04 0.19 9.74
N GLY A 134 -30.96 -0.73 10.01
CA GLY A 134 -32.20 -0.43 10.73
C GLY A 134 -33.33 0.11 9.85
N LEU A 135 -34.25 0.86 10.48
CA LEU A 135 -35.45 1.43 9.87
C LEU A 135 -35.29 2.94 9.73
N PHE A 136 -35.49 3.45 8.51
CA PHE A 136 -35.37 4.87 8.22
C PHE A 136 -36.73 5.55 8.22
N GLU A 137 -36.80 6.77 8.74
CA GLU A 137 -37.98 7.63 8.62
C GLU A 137 -38.25 7.89 7.13
N PRO A 138 -39.45 7.53 6.63
CA PRO A 138 -39.76 7.59 5.20
C PRO A 138 -39.96 9.01 4.65
N ILE A 139 -40.05 10.00 5.55
CA ILE A 139 -40.25 11.41 5.21
C ILE A 139 -39.03 12.20 5.68
N GLY A 140 -38.38 12.87 4.73
CA GLY A 140 -37.25 13.74 4.96
C GLY A 140 -37.64 15.22 5.12
N PRO A 141 -36.69 16.14 4.89
CA PRO A 141 -36.91 17.58 4.93
C PRO A 141 -38.08 18.04 4.05
N ASN A 142 -38.78 19.10 4.48
CA ASN A 142 -39.89 19.71 3.74
C ASN A 142 -41.04 18.75 3.39
N MET A 143 -41.24 17.70 4.20
CA MET A 143 -42.25 16.65 4.02
C MET A 143 -42.12 15.90 2.68
N GLN A 144 -40.93 15.84 2.11
CA GLN A 144 -40.65 15.06 0.90
C GLN A 144 -40.32 13.61 1.26
N PRO A 145 -40.61 12.63 0.38
CA PRO A 145 -40.13 11.26 0.57
C PRO A 145 -38.61 11.23 0.74
N ALA A 146 -38.12 10.48 1.72
CA ALA A 146 -36.69 10.34 1.94
C ALA A 146 -36.01 9.72 0.70
N ILE A 147 -34.83 10.21 0.35
CA ILE A 147 -34.01 9.70 -0.76
C ILE A 147 -32.84 8.94 -0.16
N PHE A 148 -32.54 7.77 -0.71
CA PHE A 148 -31.37 6.96 -0.36
C PHE A 148 -30.45 6.91 -1.58
N THR A 149 -29.18 7.28 -1.37
CA THR A 149 -28.17 7.39 -2.42
C THR A 149 -27.07 6.36 -2.18
N ALA A 150 -26.69 5.62 -3.22
CA ALA A 150 -25.47 4.82 -3.24
C ALA A 150 -24.81 4.93 -4.61
N GLY A 151 -23.49 4.80 -4.65
CA GLY A 151 -22.75 4.88 -5.90
C GLY A 151 -21.29 4.49 -5.78
N ILE A 152 -20.60 4.49 -6.91
CA ILE A 152 -19.21 4.10 -7.06
C ILE A 152 -18.46 5.24 -7.75
N VAL A 153 -17.23 5.49 -7.31
CA VAL A 153 -16.28 6.37 -7.96
C VAL A 153 -15.07 5.54 -8.38
N SER A 154 -14.62 5.69 -9.62
CA SER A 154 -13.40 5.07 -10.14
C SER A 154 -12.70 6.00 -11.14
N ASP A 155 -11.55 5.61 -11.67
CA ASP A 155 -10.84 6.36 -12.71
C ASP A 155 -11.67 6.50 -13.99
N VAL A 156 -12.63 5.60 -14.21
CA VAL A 156 -13.56 5.63 -15.36
C VAL A 156 -14.67 6.69 -15.17
N GLY A 157 -14.93 7.09 -13.92
CA GLY A 157 -15.93 8.09 -13.55
C GLY A 157 -16.88 7.60 -12.47
N GLU A 158 -18.02 8.29 -12.33
CA GLU A 158 -18.98 8.04 -11.26
C GLU A 158 -20.23 7.30 -11.74
N LEU A 159 -20.68 6.35 -10.93
CA LEU A 159 -21.95 5.65 -11.08
C LEU A 159 -22.81 5.87 -9.84
N THR A 160 -23.84 6.69 -9.94
CA THR A 160 -24.77 6.97 -8.82
C THR A 160 -26.14 6.38 -9.07
N ALA A 161 -26.76 5.84 -8.03
CA ALA A 161 -28.16 5.47 -7.99
C ALA A 161 -28.84 6.10 -6.76
N GLN A 162 -30.09 6.49 -6.97
CA GLN A 162 -30.97 6.98 -5.90
C GLN A 162 -32.26 6.17 -5.91
N VAL A 163 -32.87 5.99 -4.75
CA VAL A 163 -34.23 5.47 -4.61
C VAL A 163 -34.98 6.29 -3.58
N SER A 164 -36.21 6.68 -3.88
CA SER A 164 -37.07 7.39 -2.92
C SER A 164 -37.89 6.42 -2.07
N ALA A 165 -38.22 6.82 -0.85
CA ALA A 165 -39.13 6.07 0.03
C ALA A 165 -40.50 5.84 -0.65
N GLN A 166 -40.95 6.76 -1.50
CA GLN A 166 -42.18 6.60 -2.27
C GLN A 166 -42.10 5.44 -3.27
N GLU A 167 -40.96 5.29 -3.97
CA GLU A 167 -40.72 4.14 -4.87
C GLU A 167 -40.69 2.81 -4.11
N LEU A 168 -40.33 2.84 -2.83
CA LEU A 168 -40.31 1.68 -1.94
C LEU A 168 -41.66 1.44 -1.23
N ASN A 169 -42.73 2.14 -1.62
CA ASN A 169 -44.02 2.11 -0.91
C ASN A 169 -43.88 2.38 0.61
N PHE A 170 -42.93 3.24 0.96
CA PHE A 170 -42.55 3.62 2.31
C PHE A 170 -42.06 2.44 3.18
N GLN A 171 -41.60 1.36 2.56
CA GLN A 171 -40.86 0.28 3.22
C GLN A 171 -39.36 0.62 3.21
N THR A 172 -38.91 1.26 4.28
CA THR A 172 -37.56 1.84 4.41
C THR A 172 -36.66 1.05 5.35
N ASP A 173 -36.86 -0.27 5.40
CA ASP A 173 -35.92 -1.18 6.04
C ASP A 173 -34.62 -1.25 5.21
N GLY A 174 -33.49 -1.27 5.91
CA GLY A 174 -32.15 -1.38 5.32
C GLY A 174 -32.01 -2.37 4.17
N PRO A 175 -32.42 -3.65 4.34
CA PRO A 175 -32.36 -4.63 3.27
C PRO A 175 -33.18 -4.29 2.03
N ILE A 176 -34.33 -3.64 2.20
CA ILE A 176 -35.19 -3.24 1.09
C ILE A 176 -34.54 -2.10 0.29
N ILE A 177 -33.98 -1.12 1.00
CA ILE A 177 -33.23 0.00 0.40
C ILE A 177 -32.03 -0.53 -0.40
N CYS A 178 -31.21 -1.37 0.23
CA CYS A 178 -30.03 -1.96 -0.40
C CYS A 178 -30.40 -2.82 -1.61
N GLN A 179 -31.47 -3.63 -1.52
CA GLN A 179 -31.91 -4.47 -2.61
C GLN A 179 -32.33 -3.65 -3.84
N ALA A 180 -32.99 -2.51 -3.63
CA ALA A 180 -33.40 -1.61 -4.71
C ALA A 180 -32.21 -0.88 -5.35
N LEU A 181 -31.26 -0.40 -4.54
CA LEU A 181 -30.03 0.23 -5.04
C LEU A 181 -29.15 -0.76 -5.81
N PHE A 182 -29.00 -1.99 -5.30
CA PHE A 182 -28.28 -3.07 -5.97
C PHE A 182 -28.80 -3.32 -7.39
N GLN A 183 -30.12 -3.38 -7.57
CA GLN A 183 -30.73 -3.61 -8.88
C GLN A 183 -30.42 -2.51 -9.90
N ARG A 184 -30.13 -1.28 -9.45
CA ARG A 184 -29.76 -0.14 -10.32
C ARG A 184 -28.26 -0.08 -10.60
N LEU A 185 -27.43 -0.44 -9.61
CA LEU A 185 -25.98 -0.30 -9.69
C LEU A 185 -25.30 -1.53 -10.29
N ALA A 186 -25.64 -2.74 -9.82
CA ALA A 186 -24.89 -3.96 -10.15
C ALA A 186 -24.79 -4.28 -11.67
N PRO A 187 -25.81 -4.04 -12.51
CA PRO A 187 -25.71 -4.29 -13.95
C PRO A 187 -24.71 -3.38 -14.67
N ARG A 188 -24.41 -2.20 -14.09
CA ARG A 188 -23.55 -1.17 -14.68
C ARG A 188 -22.17 -1.12 -14.03
N ALA A 189 -22.04 -1.58 -12.79
CA ALA A 189 -20.79 -1.53 -12.03
C ALA A 189 -19.56 -2.11 -12.79
N PRO A 190 -19.65 -3.22 -13.55
CA PRO A 190 -18.48 -3.74 -14.28
C PRO A 190 -17.92 -2.76 -15.33
N GLN A 191 -18.74 -1.83 -15.84
CA GLN A 191 -18.29 -0.79 -16.78
C GLN A 191 -17.41 0.27 -16.12
N TYR A 192 -17.47 0.37 -14.80
CA TYR A 192 -16.70 1.29 -13.97
C TYR A 192 -15.59 0.56 -13.20
N GLY A 193 -15.27 -0.68 -13.59
CA GLY A 193 -14.20 -1.47 -12.96
C GLY A 193 -14.56 -1.97 -11.57
N ALA A 194 -15.83 -2.22 -11.28
CA ALA A 194 -16.27 -2.69 -9.97
C ALA A 194 -17.32 -3.80 -10.05
N GLN A 195 -17.35 -4.67 -9.04
CA GLN A 195 -18.40 -5.65 -8.82
C GLN A 195 -19.13 -5.32 -7.51
N ILE A 196 -20.45 -5.38 -7.52
CA ILE A 196 -21.26 -5.19 -6.32
C ILE A 196 -21.86 -6.53 -5.89
N ASN A 197 -21.82 -6.80 -4.59
CA ASN A 197 -22.55 -7.87 -3.94
C ASN A 197 -23.56 -7.27 -2.94
N TYR A 198 -24.75 -7.86 -2.91
CA TYR A 198 -25.78 -7.51 -1.93
C TYR A 198 -25.66 -8.42 -0.69
N ALA A 199 -25.54 -7.81 0.50
CA ALA A 199 -25.37 -8.52 1.76
C ALA A 199 -26.39 -8.06 2.81
N GLY A 200 -27.68 -8.08 2.46
CA GLY A 200 -28.75 -7.69 3.37
C GLY A 200 -28.81 -6.17 3.52
N ASP A 201 -28.40 -5.65 4.67
CA ASP A 201 -28.43 -4.21 5.00
C ASP A 201 -27.24 -3.39 4.45
N ARG A 202 -26.42 -4.00 3.59
CA ARG A 202 -25.27 -3.35 2.96
C ARG A 202 -25.01 -3.83 1.54
N LEU A 203 -24.31 -3.00 0.80
CA LEU A 203 -23.75 -3.26 -0.52
C LEU A 203 -22.23 -3.31 -0.40
N GLU A 204 -21.64 -4.44 -0.77
CA GLU A 204 -20.20 -4.63 -0.83
C GLU A 204 -19.73 -4.39 -2.26
N VAL A 205 -18.78 -3.49 -2.44
CA VAL A 205 -18.19 -3.12 -3.72
C VAL A 205 -16.76 -3.61 -3.73
N TYR A 206 -16.40 -4.40 -4.74
CA TYR A 206 -15.06 -4.91 -4.99
C TYR A 206 -14.53 -4.23 -6.25
N PHE A 207 -13.41 -3.55 -6.14
CA PHE A 207 -12.81 -2.83 -7.25
C PHE A 207 -11.78 -3.70 -7.97
N ASP A 208 -11.70 -3.51 -9.29
CA ASP A 208 -10.57 -3.96 -10.08
C ASP A 208 -9.45 -2.90 -9.94
N PRO A 209 -8.24 -3.29 -9.46
CA PRO A 209 -7.12 -2.37 -9.28
C PRO A 209 -6.75 -1.60 -10.54
N ALA A 210 -7.05 -2.12 -11.73
CA ALA A 210 -6.76 -1.46 -13.00
C ALA A 210 -7.56 -0.16 -13.25
N TYR A 211 -8.65 0.07 -12.50
CA TYR A 211 -9.55 1.21 -12.68
C TYR A 211 -9.67 2.10 -11.44
N THR A 212 -8.81 1.89 -10.43
CA THR A 212 -8.81 2.67 -9.20
C THR A 212 -7.43 3.21 -8.84
N VAL A 213 -6.53 3.31 -9.81
CA VAL A 213 -5.15 3.73 -9.64
C VAL A 213 -5.08 5.12 -9.01
N THR A 214 -5.86 6.07 -9.53
CA THR A 214 -5.85 7.47 -9.03
C THR A 214 -6.97 7.71 -8.03
N GLN A 215 -8.13 7.09 -8.25
CA GLN A 215 -9.28 7.19 -7.37
C GLN A 215 -10.16 5.93 -7.42
N GLY A 216 -10.49 5.41 -6.26
CA GLY A 216 -11.55 4.43 -6.05
C GLY A 216 -12.34 4.80 -4.81
N GLY A 217 -13.65 4.69 -4.87
CA GLY A 217 -14.47 5.20 -3.77
C GLY A 217 -15.95 4.88 -3.89
N ILE A 218 -16.67 5.33 -2.87
CA ILE A 218 -18.09 5.06 -2.71
C ILE A 218 -18.85 6.33 -2.41
N ILE A 219 -20.06 6.41 -2.95
CA ILE A 219 -21.03 7.47 -2.73
C ILE A 219 -22.12 6.90 -1.85
N PHE A 220 -22.54 7.62 -0.82
CA PHE A 220 -23.57 7.17 0.10
C PHE A 220 -24.31 8.37 0.70
N GLY A 221 -25.57 8.18 1.08
CA GLY A 221 -26.31 9.25 1.73
C GLY A 221 -27.77 8.89 1.92
N THR A 222 -28.42 9.62 2.82
CA THR A 222 -29.87 9.60 2.97
C THR A 222 -30.38 10.95 3.42
N THR A 223 -31.49 11.41 2.83
CA THR A 223 -32.21 12.57 3.35
C THR A 223 -33.14 12.22 4.51
N SER A 224 -33.12 10.97 5.00
CA SER A 224 -33.87 10.57 6.18
C SER A 224 -33.19 11.13 7.44
N PRO A 225 -33.96 11.62 8.44
CA PRO A 225 -33.40 12.04 9.72
C PRO A 225 -33.01 10.85 10.62
N SER A 226 -33.21 9.61 10.17
CA SER A 226 -32.81 8.42 10.94
C SER A 226 -31.30 8.17 10.85
N PRO A 227 -30.66 7.72 11.95
CA PRO A 227 -29.32 7.19 11.89
C PRO A 227 -29.28 5.84 11.18
N GLY A 228 -28.07 5.40 10.82
CA GLY A 228 -27.82 4.06 10.28
C GLY A 228 -27.25 4.04 8.87
N CYS A 229 -27.14 5.19 8.21
CA CYS A 229 -26.39 5.32 6.97
C CYS A 229 -24.89 5.41 7.30
N ALA A 230 -24.10 4.55 6.67
CA ALA A 230 -22.66 4.54 6.83
C ALA A 230 -22.00 4.07 5.54
N ALA A 231 -20.74 4.44 5.36
CA ALA A 231 -19.89 3.82 4.37
C ALA A 231 -18.54 3.47 4.97
N ASP A 232 -17.93 2.45 4.39
CA ASP A 232 -16.54 2.14 4.62
C ASP A 232 -15.75 2.02 3.33
N LEU A 233 -14.44 2.24 3.45
CA LEU A 233 -13.49 2.12 2.36
C LEU A 233 -12.24 1.42 2.90
N GLU A 234 -11.90 0.28 2.30
CA GLU A 234 -10.70 -0.49 2.61
C GLU A 234 -9.60 -0.23 1.58
N LEU A 235 -8.45 0.17 2.11
CA LEU A 235 -7.22 0.27 1.34
C LEU A 235 -6.57 -1.10 1.20
N PRO A 236 -5.82 -1.33 0.10
CA PRO A 236 -5.02 -2.52 -0.06
C PRO A 236 -4.08 -2.64 1.14
N PRO A 237 -3.84 -3.85 1.64
CA PRO A 237 -2.83 -4.01 2.66
C PRO A 237 -1.50 -3.54 2.03
N PRO A 238 -0.63 -2.83 2.76
CA PRO A 238 0.67 -2.55 2.21
C PRO A 238 1.32 -3.88 1.84
N PRO A 239 1.98 -3.93 0.67
CA PRO A 239 2.67 -5.11 0.24
C PRO A 239 3.66 -5.55 1.33
N PRO A 240 3.73 -6.86 1.61
CA PRO A 240 4.55 -7.35 2.70
C PRO A 240 6.03 -7.15 2.39
N ILE A 241 6.83 -7.02 3.45
CA ILE A 241 8.25 -7.36 3.36
C ILE A 241 8.36 -8.85 3.15
N ILE A 242 9.13 -9.27 2.16
CA ILE A 242 9.33 -10.67 1.86
C ILE A 242 10.70 -11.09 2.36
N PHE A 243 10.73 -12.09 3.23
CA PHE A 243 11.94 -12.83 3.53
C PHE A 243 11.97 -14.07 2.67
N GLY A 244 13.04 -14.21 1.87
CA GLY A 244 13.34 -15.42 1.13
C GLY A 244 14.42 -16.23 1.80
N PHE A 245 14.21 -17.53 1.89
CA PHE A 245 15.07 -18.46 2.57
C PHE A 245 15.65 -19.49 1.59
N ASP A 246 16.89 -19.90 1.80
CA ASP A 246 17.51 -21.03 1.12
C ASP A 246 17.82 -22.18 2.09
N ASP A 247 18.19 -23.32 1.53
CA ASP A 247 18.41 -24.55 2.28
C ASP A 247 19.66 -24.41 3.20
N PRO A 248 19.51 -24.49 4.53
CA PRO A 248 20.62 -24.36 5.45
C PRO A 248 21.62 -25.52 5.30
N THR A 249 22.91 -25.21 5.22
CA THR A 249 23.99 -26.21 5.05
C THR A 249 24.76 -26.48 6.34
N ASN A 250 24.35 -25.87 7.45
CA ASN A 250 24.97 -26.03 8.76
C ASN A 250 25.01 -27.49 9.23
N THR A 251 26.15 -27.89 9.78
CA THR A 251 26.37 -29.23 10.34
C THR A 251 26.07 -29.33 11.85
N SER A 252 25.79 -28.19 12.49
CA SER A 252 25.38 -28.05 13.89
C SER A 252 24.29 -26.98 13.98
N PRO A 253 23.37 -27.03 14.97
CA PRO A 253 22.34 -26.00 15.11
C PRO A 253 22.96 -24.60 15.23
N ARG A 254 22.58 -23.70 14.32
CA ARG A 254 23.06 -22.31 14.21
C ARG A 254 21.86 -21.41 14.09
N THR A 255 21.92 -20.24 14.71
CA THR A 255 20.80 -19.29 14.66
C THR A 255 20.89 -18.41 13.43
N PHE A 256 19.78 -17.80 13.04
CA PHE A 256 19.79 -16.55 12.30
C PHE A 256 18.89 -15.54 13.01
N THR A 257 19.07 -14.26 12.71
CA THR A 257 18.29 -13.17 13.33
C THR A 257 17.54 -12.40 12.26
N LEU A 258 16.24 -12.17 12.48
CA LEU A 258 15.44 -11.22 11.72
C LEU A 258 15.14 -10.02 12.61
N GLU A 259 15.41 -8.82 12.13
CA GLU A 259 15.24 -7.57 12.85
C GLU A 259 14.42 -6.59 12.01
N ILE A 260 13.34 -6.06 12.57
CA ILE A 260 12.50 -5.02 12.01
C ILE A 260 12.49 -3.87 13.02
N THR A 261 13.20 -2.80 12.68
CA THR A 261 13.38 -1.62 13.55
C THR A 261 12.57 -0.45 12.99
N PRO A 262 11.50 0.01 13.66
CA PRO A 262 10.71 1.14 13.19
C PRO A 262 11.46 2.48 13.36
N PRO A 263 11.14 3.51 12.56
CA PRO A 263 11.84 4.80 12.58
C PRO A 263 11.60 5.61 13.87
N ALA A 264 10.54 5.32 14.61
CA ALA A 264 10.23 5.94 15.91
C ALA A 264 9.78 4.87 16.91
N ALA A 265 10.18 5.03 18.17
CA ALA A 265 9.81 4.12 19.26
C ALA A 265 8.52 4.61 19.97
N PRO A 266 7.54 3.73 20.30
CA PRO A 266 7.16 2.43 19.69
C PRO A 266 5.70 2.51 19.10
N PRO A 267 5.14 1.46 18.42
CA PRO A 267 4.88 0.15 19.05
C PRO A 267 5.23 -1.15 18.28
N LEU A 268 5.66 -1.16 17.00
CA LEU A 268 5.81 -2.42 16.23
C LEU A 268 7.22 -2.61 15.65
N GLY A 269 8.18 -2.96 16.51
CA GLY A 269 9.47 -3.52 16.10
C GLY A 269 9.62 -4.95 16.61
N ALA A 270 10.39 -5.77 15.91
CA ALA A 270 10.62 -7.16 16.29
C ALA A 270 12.07 -7.57 16.03
N THR A 271 12.67 -8.27 16.99
CA THR A 271 13.94 -8.97 16.81
C THR A 271 13.73 -10.42 17.19
N VAL A 272 13.82 -11.33 16.23
CA VAL A 272 13.60 -12.76 16.45
C VAL A 272 14.83 -13.55 16.10
N GLN A 273 15.13 -14.56 16.91
CA GLN A 273 16.21 -15.51 16.66
C GLN A 273 15.60 -16.88 16.40
N VAL A 274 16.02 -17.50 15.30
CA VAL A 274 15.49 -18.79 14.83
C VAL A 274 16.64 -19.76 14.75
N LEU A 275 16.43 -21.01 15.20
CA LEU A 275 17.45 -22.05 15.25
C LEU A 275 17.12 -23.19 14.25
N PRO A 276 17.47 -23.06 12.96
CA PRO A 276 17.34 -24.16 12.01
C PRO A 276 18.23 -25.35 12.39
N MET A 277 17.66 -26.56 12.25
CA MET A 277 18.40 -27.81 12.42
C MET A 277 19.09 -28.21 11.12
N PRO A 278 20.25 -28.90 11.18
CA PRO A 278 20.91 -29.47 10.00
C PRO A 278 19.97 -30.32 9.14
N GLY A 279 20.04 -30.15 7.81
CA GLY A 279 19.25 -30.94 6.85
C GLY A 279 17.78 -30.50 6.72
N MET A 280 17.44 -29.32 7.23
CA MET A 280 16.15 -28.69 7.04
C MET A 280 16.02 -28.12 5.63
N THR A 281 14.79 -28.04 5.10
CA THR A 281 14.49 -27.36 3.82
C THR A 281 14.23 -25.88 4.05
N ALA A 282 14.36 -25.07 3.01
CA ALA A 282 14.03 -23.65 3.00
C ALA A 282 12.58 -23.39 3.46
N GLU A 283 11.63 -24.23 3.06
CA GLU A 283 10.22 -24.14 3.50
C GLU A 283 10.09 -24.36 5.02
N HIS A 284 10.80 -25.34 5.59
CA HIS A 284 10.77 -25.57 7.03
C HIS A 284 11.48 -24.43 7.80
N LYS A 285 12.59 -23.91 7.26
CA LYS A 285 13.28 -22.71 7.80
C LYS A 285 12.34 -21.50 7.81
N ARG A 286 11.63 -21.29 6.70
CA ARG A 286 10.58 -20.26 6.54
C ARG A 286 9.48 -20.41 7.57
N ASN A 287 8.97 -21.63 7.80
CA ASN A 287 7.89 -21.86 8.76
C ASN A 287 8.31 -21.49 10.20
N LEU A 288 9.53 -21.84 10.60
CA LEU A 288 10.08 -21.45 11.90
C LEU A 288 10.26 -19.93 12.03
N ALA A 289 10.71 -19.26 10.97
CA ALA A 289 10.79 -17.81 10.94
C ALA A 289 9.42 -17.14 11.08
N ALA A 290 8.43 -17.63 10.33
CA ALA A 290 7.06 -17.12 10.39
C ALA A 290 6.45 -17.29 11.79
N GLU A 291 6.62 -18.45 12.42
CA GLU A 291 6.15 -18.70 13.78
C GLU A 291 6.83 -17.78 14.81
N ALA A 292 8.14 -17.57 14.70
CA ALA A 292 8.88 -16.69 15.60
C ALA A 292 8.43 -15.22 15.46
N LEU A 293 8.24 -14.75 14.22
CA LEU A 293 7.73 -13.40 13.94
C LEU A 293 6.28 -13.21 14.42
N GLN A 294 5.41 -14.20 14.22
CA GLN A 294 4.04 -14.19 14.75
C GLN A 294 4.02 -14.14 16.28
N THR A 295 4.90 -14.89 16.94
CA THR A 295 5.07 -14.85 18.40
C THR A 295 5.55 -13.48 18.89
N ALA A 296 6.33 -12.76 18.07
CA ALA A 296 6.75 -11.39 18.33
C ALA A 296 5.66 -10.34 18.04
N GLY A 297 4.45 -10.75 17.63
CA GLY A 297 3.31 -9.87 17.37
C GLY A 297 3.24 -9.32 15.94
N MET A 298 4.07 -9.83 15.02
CA MET A 298 4.02 -9.45 13.61
C MET A 298 2.94 -10.25 12.86
N SER A 299 2.27 -9.61 11.89
CA SER A 299 1.34 -10.30 11.00
C SER A 299 2.09 -10.93 9.84
N VAL A 300 2.21 -12.26 9.82
CA VAL A 300 2.95 -12.99 8.78
C VAL A 300 2.01 -13.86 7.96
N ALA A 301 2.07 -13.75 6.65
CA ALA A 301 1.33 -14.58 5.71
C ALA A 301 2.27 -15.32 4.74
N PRO A 302 1.91 -16.53 4.28
CA PRO A 302 2.65 -17.21 3.22
C PRO A 302 2.47 -16.46 1.89
N VAL A 303 3.53 -16.43 1.08
CA VAL A 303 3.49 -15.95 -0.31
C VAL A 303 3.51 -17.15 -1.28
N ALA A 304 3.39 -16.90 -2.58
CA ALA A 304 3.28 -17.95 -3.60
C ALA A 304 4.48 -18.92 -3.61
N ASP A 305 5.68 -18.42 -3.30
CA ASP A 305 6.87 -19.25 -3.13
C ASP A 305 6.90 -19.90 -1.72
N PRO A 306 6.97 -21.24 -1.62
CA PRO A 306 7.02 -21.94 -0.34
C PRO A 306 8.28 -21.62 0.50
N ALA A 307 9.35 -21.15 -0.13
CA ALA A 307 10.59 -20.74 0.53
C ALA A 307 10.57 -19.28 1.01
N MET A 308 9.43 -18.58 0.89
CA MET A 308 9.30 -17.17 1.27
C MET A 308 8.16 -16.96 2.27
N CYS A 309 8.26 -15.91 3.10
CA CYS A 309 7.16 -15.40 3.91
C CYS A 309 7.03 -13.89 3.79
N GLY A 310 5.78 -13.40 3.82
CA GLY A 310 5.46 -11.99 3.82
C GLY A 310 5.13 -11.49 5.21
N VAL A 311 5.81 -10.44 5.66
CA VAL A 311 5.50 -9.71 6.90
C VAL A 311 4.73 -8.45 6.56
N HIS A 312 3.50 -8.37 7.05
CA HIS A 312 2.59 -7.24 6.86
C HIS A 312 2.67 -6.26 8.02
N ALA A 313 2.06 -5.08 7.81
CA ALA A 313 1.95 -4.03 8.82
C ALA A 313 3.29 -3.48 9.33
N VAL A 314 4.33 -3.52 8.50
CA VAL A 314 5.62 -2.88 8.80
C VAL A 314 5.53 -1.41 8.44
N LEU A 315 5.96 -0.56 9.37
CA LEU A 315 5.95 0.89 9.19
C LEU A 315 6.94 1.30 8.08
N PRO A 316 6.59 2.22 7.19
CA PRO A 316 7.58 2.90 6.39
C PRO A 316 8.54 3.70 7.27
N GLY A 317 9.75 3.89 6.76
CA GLY A 317 10.96 4.25 7.48
C GLY A 317 11.58 3.10 8.28
N SER A 318 10.99 1.88 8.31
CA SER A 318 11.56 0.78 9.08
C SER A 318 12.80 0.20 8.42
N GLN A 319 13.81 -0.07 9.23
CA GLN A 319 14.97 -0.84 8.82
C GLN A 319 14.69 -2.34 9.03
N VAL A 320 14.82 -3.11 7.97
CA VAL A 320 14.67 -4.57 7.98
C VAL A 320 16.03 -5.19 7.78
N ARG A 321 16.42 -6.13 8.64
CA ARG A 321 17.69 -6.84 8.56
C ARG A 321 17.48 -8.33 8.73
N PHE A 322 18.17 -9.09 7.89
CA PHE A 322 18.31 -10.53 8.02
C PHE A 322 19.79 -10.83 8.19
N ILE A 323 20.15 -11.31 9.38
CA ILE A 323 21.52 -11.62 9.78
C ILE A 323 21.67 -13.14 9.88
N ASP A 324 22.51 -13.70 9.01
CA ASP A 324 22.97 -15.08 9.11
C ASP A 324 24.02 -15.20 10.23
N MET A 325 23.86 -16.17 11.13
CA MET A 325 24.87 -16.49 12.17
C MET A 325 25.58 -17.84 11.92
N GLY A 326 25.86 -18.14 10.65
CA GLY A 326 26.63 -19.29 10.19
C GLY A 326 25.76 -20.49 9.82
N THR A 327 24.56 -20.23 9.26
CA THR A 327 23.68 -21.27 8.73
C THR A 327 24.12 -21.76 7.34
N GLY A 328 24.98 -21.00 6.64
CA GLY A 328 25.78 -21.47 5.52
C GLY A 328 25.05 -21.50 4.18
N GLU A 329 23.99 -20.70 4.01
CA GLU A 329 23.18 -20.65 2.81
C GLU A 329 23.87 -19.89 1.68
N ALA A 330 23.71 -20.38 0.45
CA ALA A 330 24.23 -19.70 -0.72
C ALA A 330 23.43 -18.43 -1.04
N LYS A 331 22.14 -18.37 -0.69
CA LYS A 331 21.24 -17.27 -1.09
C LYS A 331 20.05 -17.05 -0.14
N ASP A 332 20.10 -16.08 0.75
CA ASP A 332 18.91 -15.52 1.41
C ASP A 332 18.51 -14.18 0.77
N GLN A 333 17.26 -13.75 0.99
CA GLN A 333 16.70 -12.54 0.37
C GLN A 333 15.90 -11.71 1.37
N VAL A 334 16.00 -10.39 1.22
CA VAL A 334 15.09 -9.44 1.87
C VAL A 334 14.55 -8.49 0.81
N LEU A 335 13.24 -8.54 0.59
CA LEU A 335 12.53 -7.76 -0.41
C LEU A 335 11.46 -6.90 0.25
N GLY A 336 11.13 -5.78 -0.37
CA GLY A 336 10.06 -4.89 0.05
C GLY A 336 9.57 -4.07 -1.13
N LEU A 337 8.54 -3.27 -0.88
CA LEU A 337 8.04 -2.27 -1.84
C LEU A 337 8.79 -0.95 -1.65
N ASN A 338 9.00 -0.20 -2.72
CA ASN A 338 9.58 1.15 -2.67
C ASN A 338 10.87 1.20 -1.84
N VAL A 339 11.71 0.19 -2.02
CA VAL A 339 13.00 0.12 -1.34
C VAL A 339 13.94 1.05 -2.07
N GLU A 340 14.20 2.25 -1.54
CA GLU A 340 15.17 3.18 -2.16
C GLU A 340 16.61 2.81 -1.81
N SER A 341 16.83 2.13 -0.69
CA SER A 341 18.18 1.70 -0.29
C SER A 341 18.23 0.34 0.39
N GLY A 342 19.31 -0.38 0.11
CA GLY A 342 19.62 -1.68 0.67
C GLY A 342 21.10 -1.83 0.97
N GLN A 343 21.45 -2.84 1.77
CA GLN A 343 22.81 -3.17 2.10
C GLN A 343 23.03 -4.67 2.06
N ALA A 344 24.17 -5.09 1.50
CA ALA A 344 24.73 -6.42 1.70
C ALA A 344 26.03 -6.28 2.49
N ILE A 345 26.12 -6.88 3.67
CA ILE A 345 27.21 -6.68 4.63
C ILE A 345 27.91 -8.00 4.90
N PHE A 346 29.24 -7.99 4.81
CA PHE A 346 30.12 -9.12 5.14
C PHE A 346 31.13 -8.63 6.18
N PRO A 347 30.80 -8.63 7.48
CA PRO A 347 31.67 -8.08 8.51
C PRO A 347 32.82 -9.03 8.86
N GLY A 348 33.99 -8.46 9.15
CA GLY A 348 35.11 -9.21 9.71
C GLY A 348 35.74 -10.21 8.73
N HIS A 349 36.03 -11.41 9.22
CA HIS A 349 36.75 -12.46 8.50
C HIS A 349 35.92 -13.74 8.46
N PHE A 350 35.81 -14.35 7.27
CA PHE A 350 35.05 -15.58 7.07
C PHE A 350 35.98 -16.78 6.87
N ASP A 351 35.58 -17.95 7.37
CA ASP A 351 36.24 -19.22 7.06
C ASP A 351 36.24 -19.43 5.53
N PRO A 352 37.42 -19.61 4.90
CA PRO A 352 37.52 -19.83 3.47
C PRO A 352 36.89 -21.13 2.96
N PHE A 353 36.46 -22.03 3.85
CA PHE A 353 35.85 -23.31 3.47
C PHE A 353 34.39 -23.40 3.92
N ALA A 354 33.59 -24.05 3.08
CA ALA A 354 32.23 -24.45 3.40
C ALA A 354 32.21 -25.74 4.24
N ALA A 355 31.02 -26.13 4.69
CA ALA A 355 30.81 -27.31 5.53
C ALA A 355 31.29 -28.63 4.88
N ASP A 356 31.28 -28.70 3.55
CA ASP A 356 31.73 -29.85 2.75
C ASP A 356 33.23 -29.81 2.40
N GLY A 357 33.95 -28.80 2.88
CA GLY A 357 35.37 -28.58 2.61
C GLY A 357 35.68 -27.94 1.26
N GLN A 358 34.67 -27.57 0.47
CA GLN A 358 34.86 -26.77 -0.76
C GLN A 358 35.17 -25.31 -0.41
N PRO A 359 35.80 -24.53 -1.32
CA PRO A 359 35.96 -23.10 -1.12
C PRO A 359 34.60 -22.43 -0.89
N ALA A 360 34.48 -21.63 0.16
CA ALA A 360 33.25 -20.91 0.49
C ALA A 360 32.85 -19.97 -0.65
N ILE A 361 31.55 -19.86 -0.91
CA ILE A 361 30.96 -18.98 -1.91
C ILE A 361 30.31 -17.82 -1.17
N PHE A 362 30.53 -16.60 -1.65
CA PHE A 362 29.88 -15.39 -1.17
C PHE A 362 28.98 -14.85 -2.27
N THR A 363 27.72 -14.58 -1.93
CA THR A 363 26.70 -14.14 -2.88
C THR A 363 26.19 -12.77 -2.48
N ALA A 364 26.10 -11.86 -3.45
CA ALA A 364 25.36 -10.61 -3.30
C ALA A 364 24.56 -10.33 -4.57
N GLY A 365 23.45 -9.64 -4.44
CA GLY A 365 22.61 -9.29 -5.58
C GLY A 365 21.55 -8.27 -5.25
N ILE A 366 20.83 -7.87 -6.29
CA ILE A 366 19.71 -6.94 -6.25
C ILE A 366 18.50 -7.59 -6.91
N VAL A 367 17.32 -7.26 -6.41
CA VAL A 367 16.03 -7.62 -7.01
C VAL A 367 15.26 -6.32 -7.23
N THR A 368 14.71 -6.18 -8.43
CA THR A 368 13.93 -5.01 -8.88
C THR A 368 12.77 -5.50 -9.75
N ASP A 369 11.89 -4.58 -10.17
CA ASP A 369 10.80 -4.87 -11.11
C ASP A 369 11.33 -5.31 -12.49
N VAL A 370 12.55 -4.89 -12.84
CA VAL A 370 13.24 -5.27 -14.09
C VAL A 370 13.77 -6.72 -14.02
N GLY A 371 14.06 -7.20 -12.80
CA GLY A 371 14.48 -8.58 -12.54
C GLY A 371 15.56 -8.70 -11.48
N GLU A 372 16.13 -9.90 -11.40
CA GLU A 372 17.20 -10.26 -10.45
C GLU A 372 18.59 -10.14 -11.09
N LEU A 373 19.52 -9.47 -10.40
CA LEU A 373 20.94 -9.47 -10.70
C LEU A 373 21.72 -10.02 -9.51
N THR A 374 22.33 -11.20 -9.69
CA THR A 374 23.10 -11.89 -8.65
C THR A 374 24.55 -12.11 -9.11
N ALA A 375 25.49 -11.94 -8.19
CA ALA A 375 26.89 -12.28 -8.37
C ALA A 375 27.38 -13.16 -7.22
N GLN A 376 28.28 -14.07 -7.57
CA GLN A 376 28.94 -14.97 -6.63
C GLN A 376 30.45 -14.83 -6.77
N ILE A 377 31.18 -15.04 -5.69
CA ILE A 377 32.65 -15.14 -5.68
C ILE A 377 33.06 -16.26 -4.75
N SER A 378 33.97 -17.14 -5.18
CA SER A 378 34.51 -18.19 -4.32
C SER A 378 35.75 -17.71 -3.55
N ALA A 379 36.00 -18.28 -2.37
CA ALA A 379 37.20 -18.04 -1.58
C ALA A 379 38.48 -18.36 -2.38
N GLN A 380 38.43 -19.34 -3.29
CA GLN A 380 39.54 -19.69 -4.17
C GLN A 380 39.89 -18.54 -5.13
N GLU A 381 38.89 -17.86 -5.71
CA GLU A 381 39.10 -16.70 -6.58
C GLU A 381 39.67 -15.50 -5.82
N LEU A 382 39.46 -15.44 -4.50
CA LEU A 382 40.02 -14.44 -3.60
C LEU A 382 41.41 -14.83 -3.05
N ASN A 383 42.03 -15.90 -3.56
CA ASN A 383 43.26 -16.47 -3.01
C ASN A 383 43.16 -16.76 -1.49
N PHE A 384 41.97 -17.15 -1.04
CA PHE A 384 41.60 -17.40 0.36
C PHE A 384 41.74 -16.19 1.29
N GLN A 385 41.74 -14.97 0.73
CA GLN A 385 41.63 -13.73 1.50
C GLN A 385 40.15 -13.36 1.65
N THR A 386 39.52 -13.89 2.70
CA THR A 386 38.08 -13.80 2.96
C THR A 386 37.71 -12.74 4.00
N ASP A 387 38.46 -11.63 4.00
CA ASP A 387 38.09 -10.45 4.76
C ASP A 387 36.93 -9.72 4.06
N GLY A 388 35.99 -9.22 4.86
CA GLY A 388 34.80 -8.49 4.41
C GLY A 388 35.08 -7.46 3.30
N PRO A 389 36.05 -6.54 3.49
CA PRO A 389 36.42 -5.57 2.48
C PRO A 389 36.86 -6.16 1.14
N ILE A 390 37.52 -7.33 1.15
CA ILE A 390 38.00 -8.01 -0.06
C ILE A 390 36.83 -8.70 -0.77
N ILE A 391 35.96 -9.37 -0.01
CA ILE A 391 34.74 -10.00 -0.54
C ILE A 391 33.84 -8.94 -1.20
N CYS A 392 33.54 -7.86 -0.49
CA CYS A 392 32.71 -6.77 -1.00
C CYS A 392 33.35 -6.10 -2.22
N GLN A 393 34.67 -5.89 -2.24
CA GLN A 393 35.33 -5.28 -3.39
C GLN A 393 35.20 -6.16 -4.65
N ALA A 394 35.35 -7.48 -4.51
CA ALA A 394 35.21 -8.41 -5.63
C ALA A 394 33.76 -8.50 -6.13
N LEU A 395 32.77 -8.53 -5.22
CA LEU A 395 31.35 -8.53 -5.58
C LEU A 395 30.95 -7.21 -6.25
N PHE A 396 31.42 -6.07 -5.75
CA PHE A 396 31.21 -4.75 -6.35
C PHE A 396 31.67 -4.71 -7.81
N GLN A 397 32.86 -5.26 -8.11
CA GLN A 397 33.39 -5.29 -9.49
C GLN A 397 32.51 -6.10 -10.45
N ARG A 398 31.74 -7.08 -9.96
CA ARG A 398 30.80 -7.88 -10.79
C ARG A 398 29.42 -7.25 -10.91
N LEU A 399 28.94 -6.61 -9.85
CA LEU A 399 27.58 -6.08 -9.76
C LEU A 399 27.46 -4.65 -10.27
N ALA A 400 28.34 -3.74 -9.83
CA ALA A 400 28.20 -2.31 -10.09
C ALA A 400 28.12 -1.92 -11.58
N PRO A 401 28.88 -2.53 -12.52
CA PRO A 401 28.76 -2.19 -13.94
C PRO A 401 27.42 -2.58 -14.57
N ARG A 402 26.69 -3.54 -13.97
CA ARG A 402 25.44 -4.09 -14.48
C ARG A 402 24.22 -3.56 -13.74
N ALA A 403 24.39 -3.12 -12.49
CA ALA A 403 23.30 -2.65 -11.64
C ALA A 403 22.43 -1.56 -12.29
N PRO A 404 22.97 -0.56 -13.05
CA PRO A 404 22.13 0.46 -13.69
C PRO A 404 21.13 -0.10 -14.71
N GLN A 405 21.42 -1.26 -15.33
CA GLN A 405 20.50 -1.91 -16.27
C GLN A 405 19.28 -2.54 -15.57
N TYR A 406 19.37 -2.73 -14.26
CA TYR A 406 18.32 -3.23 -13.39
C TYR A 406 17.76 -2.11 -12.50
N GLY A 407 18.02 -0.83 -12.82
CA GLY A 407 17.47 0.28 -12.05
C GLY A 407 18.06 0.44 -10.65
N ALA A 408 19.34 0.10 -10.45
CA ALA A 408 20.02 0.33 -9.19
C ALA A 408 21.45 0.83 -9.38
N GLN A 409 21.96 1.56 -8.39
CA GLN A 409 23.37 1.91 -8.26
C GLN A 409 23.94 1.22 -7.02
N ILE A 410 25.19 0.76 -7.11
CA ILE A 410 25.88 0.14 -5.99
C ILE A 410 27.12 0.97 -5.69
N ASN A 411 27.36 1.24 -4.41
CA ASN A 411 28.56 1.86 -3.87
C ASN A 411 29.28 0.86 -2.95
N TYR A 412 30.61 0.86 -2.99
CA TYR A 412 31.44 0.07 -2.10
C TYR A 412 31.81 0.87 -0.86
N ALA A 413 31.53 0.33 0.32
CA ALA A 413 31.79 0.97 1.61
C ALA A 413 32.54 0.02 2.57
N GLY A 414 33.69 -0.49 2.13
CA GLY A 414 34.51 -1.38 2.94
C GLY A 414 33.85 -2.75 3.11
N ASP A 415 33.33 -3.04 4.31
CA ASP A 415 32.70 -4.33 4.65
C ASP A 415 31.25 -4.47 4.18
N ARG A 416 30.73 -3.50 3.43
CA ARG A 416 29.37 -3.52 2.88
C ARG A 416 29.28 -2.97 1.46
N LEU A 417 28.24 -3.42 0.77
CA LEU A 417 27.74 -2.83 -0.46
C LEU A 417 26.51 -2.00 -0.12
N GLU A 418 26.54 -0.72 -0.45
CA GLU A 418 25.39 0.17 -0.35
C GLU A 418 24.69 0.17 -1.71
N ILE A 419 23.41 -0.14 -1.72
CA ILE A 419 22.61 -0.28 -2.92
C ILE A 419 21.55 0.82 -2.87
N TYR A 420 21.44 1.59 -3.94
CA TYR A 420 20.43 2.62 -4.14
C TYR A 420 19.57 2.20 -5.32
N PHE A 421 18.27 2.12 -5.13
CA PHE A 421 17.34 1.75 -6.17
C PHE A 421 16.71 3.00 -6.75
N ASP A 422 16.49 3.00 -8.06
CA ASP A 422 15.65 3.99 -8.72
C ASP A 422 14.19 3.68 -8.38
N PRO A 423 13.42 4.63 -7.82
CA PRO A 423 12.01 4.47 -7.53
C PRO A 423 11.18 4.02 -8.73
N ALA A 424 11.60 4.35 -9.97
CA ALA A 424 10.89 3.97 -11.19
C ALA A 424 10.96 2.45 -11.49
N TYR A 425 11.92 1.73 -10.90
CA TYR A 425 12.16 0.31 -11.17
C TYR A 425 12.06 -0.57 -9.91
N SER A 426 11.64 -0.01 -8.77
CA SER A 426 11.47 -0.71 -7.49
C SER A 426 10.08 -0.46 -6.89
N VAL A 427 9.12 -0.15 -7.77
CA VAL A 427 7.73 0.19 -7.45
C VAL A 427 7.03 -1.00 -6.84
N THR A 428 7.15 -2.20 -7.43
CA THR A 428 6.41 -3.38 -6.95
C THR A 428 7.27 -4.30 -6.08
N MET A 429 8.57 -4.31 -6.33
CA MET A 429 9.53 -5.13 -5.62
C MET A 429 10.95 -4.56 -5.77
N GLY A 430 11.56 -4.24 -4.64
CA GLY A 430 12.97 -3.88 -4.51
C GLY A 430 13.60 -4.67 -3.38
N GLY A 431 14.88 -5.04 -3.49
CA GLY A 431 15.50 -5.79 -2.41
C GLY A 431 16.91 -6.27 -2.67
N VAL A 432 17.46 -6.92 -1.65
CA VAL A 432 18.84 -7.41 -1.64
C VAL A 432 18.88 -8.92 -1.51
N ILE A 433 19.82 -9.50 -2.23
CA ILE A 433 20.22 -10.90 -2.11
C ILE A 433 21.57 -10.94 -1.43
N PHE A 434 21.73 -11.84 -0.47
CA PHE A 434 22.98 -12.03 0.24
C PHE A 434 23.12 -13.49 0.64
N GLY A 435 24.33 -13.97 0.87
CA GLY A 435 24.54 -15.34 1.34
C GLY A 435 26.01 -15.70 1.41
N THR A 436 26.30 -16.72 2.22
CA THR A 436 27.62 -17.33 2.24
C THR A 436 27.53 -18.81 2.60
N THR A 437 28.27 -19.66 1.89
CA THR A 437 28.40 -21.07 2.28
C THR A 437 29.43 -21.29 3.41
N SER A 438 30.10 -20.23 3.86
CA SER A 438 30.93 -20.25 5.06
C SER A 438 30.06 -20.38 6.31
N LEU A 439 30.48 -21.18 7.29
CA LEU A 439 29.79 -21.27 8.59
C LEU A 439 30.17 -20.13 9.55
N SER A 440 30.82 -19.08 9.03
CA SER A 440 31.17 -17.89 9.80
C SER A 440 29.97 -16.96 9.89
N PRO A 441 29.62 -16.46 11.10
CA PRO A 441 28.47 -15.59 11.28
C PRO A 441 28.72 -14.19 10.71
N GLY A 442 27.65 -13.51 10.31
CA GLY A 442 27.64 -12.07 10.09
C GLY A 442 27.17 -11.61 8.72
N ALA A 443 27.03 -12.51 7.74
CA ALA A 443 26.45 -12.14 6.45
C ALA A 443 25.05 -11.55 6.64
N THR A 444 24.84 -10.33 6.17
CA THR A 444 23.60 -9.58 6.45
C THR A 444 23.04 -8.96 5.19
N GLY A 445 21.75 -9.16 4.94
CA GLY A 445 20.95 -8.36 4.03
C GLY A 445 20.12 -7.36 4.81
N ALA A 446 20.12 -6.10 4.37
CA ALA A 446 19.28 -5.08 4.97
C ALA A 446 18.60 -4.24 3.89
N ILE A 447 17.38 -3.80 4.19
CA ILE A 447 16.66 -2.82 3.39
C ILE A 447 16.06 -1.76 4.32
N ILE A 448 15.88 -0.56 3.80
CA ILE A 448 15.07 0.46 4.45
C ILE A 448 13.79 0.56 3.63
N ILE A 449 12.65 0.36 4.29
CA ILE A 449 11.35 0.64 3.68
C ILE A 449 11.16 2.13 3.76
N ASN A 450 11.13 2.85 2.64
CA ASN A 450 10.81 4.27 2.69
C ASN A 450 9.29 4.48 2.63
N PRO A 451 8.77 5.60 3.17
CA PRO A 451 7.38 5.97 2.91
C PRO A 451 7.12 5.87 1.41
N PRO A 452 5.96 5.33 0.99
CA PRO A 452 5.58 5.45 -0.41
C PRO A 452 5.69 6.94 -0.77
N PRO A 453 6.31 7.28 -1.93
CA PRO A 453 6.37 8.67 -2.35
C PRO A 453 4.95 9.25 -2.29
N PRO A 454 4.81 10.55 -1.94
CA PRO A 454 3.51 11.19 -1.92
C PRO A 454 2.78 10.90 -3.24
N PRO A 455 1.46 10.62 -3.22
CA PRO A 455 0.74 10.18 -4.40
C PRO A 455 1.03 11.13 -5.54
N SER A 456 1.51 10.56 -6.65
CA SER A 456 1.70 11.27 -7.91
C SER A 456 0.34 11.79 -8.35
N LEU A 457 0.07 13.06 -8.10
CA LEU A 457 -1.00 13.76 -8.79
C LEU A 457 -0.47 14.00 -10.20
N PRO A 458 -1.08 13.44 -11.26
CA PRO A 458 -0.61 13.67 -12.62
C PRO A 458 -0.52 15.18 -12.88
N GLY A 459 0.62 15.64 -13.39
CA GLY A 459 0.92 17.06 -13.61
C GLY A 459 1.51 17.80 -12.42
N ASP A 460 1.60 17.19 -11.24
CA ASP A 460 2.27 17.74 -10.04
C ASP A 460 3.77 17.44 -10.11
N MET A 461 4.52 18.42 -10.56
CA MET A 461 5.96 18.32 -10.88
C MET A 461 6.85 18.86 -9.77
N ASN A 462 6.26 19.28 -8.65
CA ASN A 462 6.99 19.63 -7.44
C ASN A 462 6.58 18.78 -6.23
N CYS A 463 5.58 17.91 -6.40
CA CYS A 463 5.00 17.01 -5.40
C CYS A 463 4.50 17.74 -4.14
N ASP A 464 3.97 18.96 -4.30
CA ASP A 464 3.33 19.72 -3.22
C ASP A 464 1.85 19.31 -2.99
N GLY A 465 1.33 18.42 -3.82
CA GLY A 465 -0.02 17.88 -3.77
C GLY A 465 -1.05 18.72 -4.51
N VAL A 466 -0.65 19.74 -5.28
CA VAL A 466 -1.54 20.65 -5.98
C VAL A 466 -1.02 20.97 -7.39
N VAL A 467 -1.72 20.53 -8.44
CA VAL A 467 -1.39 20.95 -9.82
C VAL A 467 -1.73 22.43 -10.03
N ASN A 468 -0.71 23.24 -10.21
CA ASN A 468 -0.81 24.68 -10.41
C ASN A 468 0.40 25.24 -11.20
N ALA A 469 0.46 26.56 -11.39
CA ALA A 469 1.51 27.18 -12.21
C ALA A 469 2.95 26.93 -11.69
N LEU A 470 3.12 26.49 -10.45
CA LEU A 470 4.42 26.11 -9.87
C LEU A 470 4.96 24.80 -10.48
N ASP A 471 4.09 23.95 -11.04
CA ASP A 471 4.50 22.70 -11.70
C ASP A 471 5.12 22.90 -13.07
N ILE A 472 4.90 24.07 -13.69
CA ILE A 472 5.46 24.38 -15.00
C ILE A 472 7.00 24.39 -14.95
N GLU A 473 7.60 24.91 -13.86
CA GLU A 473 9.05 24.92 -13.72
C GLU A 473 9.60 23.50 -13.58
N GLY A 474 8.92 22.66 -12.77
CA GLY A 474 9.26 21.25 -12.62
C GLY A 474 9.14 20.49 -13.93
N PHE A 475 8.05 20.69 -14.68
CA PHE A 475 7.81 20.07 -15.98
C PHE A 475 8.89 20.41 -17.00
N ILE A 476 9.21 21.70 -17.14
CA ILE A 476 10.27 22.15 -18.07
C ILE A 476 11.61 21.56 -17.66
N LEU A 477 11.90 21.48 -16.35
CA LEU A 477 13.13 20.90 -15.85
C LEU A 477 13.21 19.40 -16.15
N ALA A 478 12.13 18.64 -15.91
CA ALA A 478 12.06 17.21 -16.26
C ALA A 478 12.23 16.97 -17.77
N LEU A 479 11.64 17.83 -18.61
CA LEU A 479 11.71 17.76 -20.07
C LEU A 479 13.10 18.11 -20.63
N THR A 480 13.85 18.98 -19.93
CA THR A 480 15.16 19.46 -20.40
C THR A 480 16.34 18.70 -19.79
N ASP A 481 16.25 18.31 -18.52
CA ASP A 481 17.27 17.58 -17.79
C ASP A 481 16.66 16.80 -16.62
N ARG A 482 16.30 15.54 -16.87
CA ARG A 482 15.76 14.61 -15.87
C ARG A 482 16.67 14.47 -14.65
N ALA A 483 17.98 14.38 -14.84
CA ALA A 483 18.91 14.18 -13.71
C ALA A 483 18.94 15.41 -12.78
N VAL A 484 18.85 16.62 -13.34
CA VAL A 484 18.74 17.85 -12.54
C VAL A 484 17.36 17.94 -11.87
N TYR A 485 16.29 17.55 -12.56
CA TYR A 485 14.95 17.46 -11.97
C TYR A 485 14.94 16.54 -10.74
N GLU A 486 15.41 15.30 -10.90
CA GLU A 486 15.47 14.31 -9.82
C GLU A 486 16.39 14.77 -8.67
N SER A 487 17.43 15.56 -8.95
CA SER A 487 18.26 16.15 -7.89
C SER A 487 17.56 17.28 -7.12
N ARG A 488 16.63 17.99 -7.77
CA ARG A 488 15.92 19.15 -7.22
C ARG A 488 14.64 18.74 -6.48
N PHE A 489 13.99 17.68 -6.96
CA PHE A 489 12.79 17.09 -6.40
C PHE A 489 13.02 15.59 -6.17
N PRO A 490 13.88 15.21 -5.19
CA PRO A 490 14.32 13.83 -4.98
C PRO A 490 13.20 12.85 -4.64
N ASP A 491 12.12 13.36 -4.02
CA ASP A 491 10.96 12.56 -3.64
C ASP A 491 9.83 12.63 -4.69
N CYS A 492 10.08 13.26 -5.85
CA CYS A 492 9.10 13.48 -6.89
C CYS A 492 9.46 12.75 -8.18
N SER A 493 8.60 11.82 -8.59
CA SER A 493 8.80 11.11 -9.85
C SER A 493 8.69 12.06 -11.03
N TYR A 494 9.66 12.03 -11.95
CA TYR A 494 9.55 12.81 -13.19
C TYR A 494 8.36 12.34 -14.03
N LEU A 495 7.96 11.07 -13.90
CA LEU A 495 6.80 10.49 -14.61
C LEU A 495 5.46 11.10 -14.18
N ASN A 496 5.41 11.96 -13.17
CA ASN A 496 4.22 12.77 -12.93
C ASN A 496 3.87 13.65 -14.14
N GLY A 497 4.86 13.96 -14.98
CA GLY A 497 4.69 14.70 -16.23
C GLY A 497 4.36 13.82 -17.44
N ASP A 498 4.24 12.50 -17.28
CA ASP A 498 3.80 11.59 -18.35
C ASP A 498 2.27 11.54 -18.33
N LEU A 499 1.67 12.31 -19.22
CA LEU A 499 0.23 12.60 -19.24
C LEU A 499 -0.47 11.95 -20.43
N ASP A 500 0.29 11.40 -21.37
CA ASP A 500 -0.25 10.51 -22.40
C ASP A 500 -0.03 9.01 -22.11
N GLY A 501 0.76 8.68 -21.07
CA GLY A 501 0.93 7.34 -20.52
C GLY A 501 1.92 6.48 -21.31
N ASP A 502 2.84 7.08 -22.06
CA ASP A 502 3.79 6.36 -22.90
C ASP A 502 5.10 5.95 -22.19
N GLY A 503 5.24 6.33 -20.92
CA GLY A 503 6.39 6.04 -20.07
C GLY A 503 7.51 7.08 -20.19
N LEU A 504 7.31 8.18 -20.91
CA LEU A 504 8.28 9.25 -21.11
C LEU A 504 7.64 10.61 -20.86
N VAL A 505 8.43 11.57 -20.38
CA VAL A 505 8.00 12.98 -20.32
C VAL A 505 8.59 13.72 -21.48
N THR A 506 7.73 14.11 -22.41
CA THR A 506 8.12 14.76 -23.66
C THR A 506 7.26 15.98 -23.94
N HIS A 507 7.48 16.58 -25.10
CA HIS A 507 6.66 17.68 -25.59
C HIS A 507 5.20 17.25 -25.89
N LEU A 508 4.90 15.95 -25.96
CA LEU A 508 3.56 15.43 -26.18
C LEU A 508 2.67 15.60 -24.94
N ASP A 509 3.25 15.54 -23.75
CA ASP A 509 2.55 15.68 -22.47
C ASP A 509 2.16 17.12 -22.13
N MET A 510 2.74 18.11 -22.83
CA MET A 510 2.44 19.53 -22.58
C MET A 510 0.96 19.86 -22.69
N GLN A 511 0.24 19.20 -23.60
CA GLN A 511 -1.19 19.43 -23.74
C GLN A 511 -1.95 18.90 -22.52
N GLY A 512 -1.59 17.71 -22.03
CA GLY A 512 -2.16 17.15 -20.81
C GLY A 512 -1.92 18.05 -19.61
N LEU A 513 -0.73 18.65 -19.49
CA LEU A 513 -0.42 19.55 -18.38
C LEU A 513 -1.27 20.81 -18.46
N LEU A 514 -1.47 21.36 -19.66
CA LEU A 514 -2.29 22.55 -19.86
C LEU A 514 -3.75 22.29 -19.50
N ASP A 515 -4.27 21.11 -19.85
CA ASP A 515 -5.65 20.69 -19.55
C ASP A 515 -5.88 20.55 -18.03
N LEU A 516 -4.83 20.20 -17.27
CA LEU A 516 -4.89 20.14 -15.80
C LEU A 516 -4.77 21.53 -15.14
N LEU A 517 -4.00 22.44 -15.73
CA LEU A 517 -3.78 23.79 -15.18
C LEU A 517 -4.93 24.77 -15.47
N ILE A 518 -5.69 24.52 -16.53
CA ILE A 518 -6.75 25.42 -17.02
C ILE A 518 -8.04 24.60 -17.19
N PRO A 519 -8.79 24.34 -16.10
CA PRO A 519 -10.03 23.56 -16.15
C PRO A 519 -11.17 24.25 -16.91
#